data_AF-A0A0D8HX66-F1
#
_entry.id   AF-A0A0D8HX66-F1
#
_cell.length_a   1.000
_cell.length_b   1.000
_cell.length_c   1.000
_cell.angle_alpha   90.00
_cell.angle_beta   90.00
_cell.angle_gamma   90.00
#
_symmetry.space_group_name_H-M   'P 1'
#
loop_
_entity.id
_entity.type
_entity.pdbx_description
1 polymer ?
#
loop_
_entity_poly.entity_id
_entity_poly.type
_entity_poly.pdbx_seq_one_letter_code
_entity_poly.pdbx_strand_id
1 'polypeptide(L)'
;MRSRLVEYHCSNGLLTDTRVSRATDGLLRYRQLDPSLSELLDVAVHRFAGRTAVEEVHGEQVTYAELWAEASRVAGGLKSRGIEIGDRVAIRFAAGVRWLEACLGVILAGGVPVSLGMAWGDAEVSAVIADSGSVLVLDGELPHGVPFIDDGAAPDELAVLAYTADPSGAMLGVELSNENVLSTIEGLLHSRDYGVEGVRNLLVDSDFRSVRELVHVLATLVIGGTVVVAGDFWRESAHTVDILTGRPEDLLEPRLLAVGPAARAASRSVKWVDCSGSPVTAEQEDKLLAAFPAAQHVMGWGKTETCGGGLILPIESASTHLGSVGIAFGGMEVALYGPDAPGGYGELWCRGPSVARRYWNSPEVTSSRFMQGWFCTHDTAQIDAEGFVRIVERNAA
;
A
#
# COMPACT_ATOMS: atom_id res chain seq x y z
N MET A 1 -21.78 8.16 23.97
CA MET A 1 -20.69 7.92 23.00
C MET A 1 -21.01 8.44 21.59
N ARG A 2 -22.22 8.26 21.01
CA ARG A 2 -22.61 8.89 19.72
C ARG A 2 -22.56 10.43 19.69
N SER A 3 -22.52 11.10 20.83
CA SER A 3 -22.61 12.57 20.92
C SER A 3 -21.31 13.32 20.61
N ARG A 4 -20.26 12.65 20.13
CA ARG A 4 -18.93 13.27 19.89
C ARG A 4 -18.24 12.88 18.58
N LEU A 5 -18.80 11.95 17.80
CA LEU A 5 -18.29 11.60 16.48
C LEU A 5 -19.14 12.31 15.42
N VAL A 6 -18.50 13.09 14.56
CA VAL A 6 -19.15 13.85 13.47
C VAL A 6 -18.60 13.35 12.14
N GLU A 7 -19.46 12.74 11.33
CA GLU A 7 -19.08 12.28 9.98
C GLU A 7 -18.93 13.48 9.04
N TYR A 8 -17.87 13.46 8.23
CA TYR A 8 -17.60 14.45 7.20
C TYR A 8 -17.71 13.80 5.83
N HIS A 9 -18.41 14.46 4.91
CA HIS A 9 -18.60 13.98 3.54
C HIS A 9 -17.98 14.96 2.57
N CYS A 10 -17.32 14.44 1.53
CA CYS A 10 -16.85 15.27 0.43
C CYS A 10 -18.06 15.77 -0.37
N SER A 11 -18.21 17.10 -0.46
CA SER A 11 -19.43 17.72 -1.00
C SER A 11 -19.40 17.94 -2.51
N ASN A 12 -18.21 17.87 -3.13
CA ASN A 12 -18.03 18.12 -4.57
C ASN A 12 -18.09 16.85 -5.44
N GLY A 13 -18.22 15.66 -4.83
CA GLY A 13 -18.32 14.39 -5.53
C GLY A 13 -17.05 13.94 -6.26
N LEU A 14 -15.92 14.62 -6.06
CA LEU A 14 -14.61 14.19 -6.57
C LEU A 14 -14.30 12.78 -6.05
N LEU A 15 -13.73 11.94 -6.92
CA LEU A 15 -13.34 10.55 -6.62
C LEU A 15 -14.51 9.60 -6.23
N THR A 16 -15.75 9.98 -6.54
CA THR A 16 -16.90 9.09 -6.35
C THR A 16 -16.85 7.91 -7.31
N ASP A 17 -16.70 6.70 -6.77
CA ASP A 17 -16.73 5.46 -7.54
C ASP A 17 -18.13 4.81 -7.47
N THR A 18 -18.83 4.75 -8.61
CA THR A 18 -20.17 4.15 -8.72
C THR A 18 -20.21 2.64 -8.45
N ARG A 19 -19.05 1.97 -8.45
CA ARG A 19 -18.92 0.54 -8.10
C ARG A 19 -19.00 0.31 -6.60
N VAL A 20 -18.80 1.35 -5.79
CA VAL A 20 -18.92 1.30 -4.33
C VAL A 20 -20.38 1.52 -3.91
N SER A 21 -20.87 0.71 -2.98
CA SER A 21 -22.21 0.86 -2.42
C SER A 21 -22.27 0.41 -0.96
N ARG A 22 -23.25 0.89 -0.20
CA ARG A 22 -23.42 0.53 1.20
C ARG A 22 -23.98 -0.90 1.32
N ALA A 23 -23.24 -1.78 1.96
CA ALA A 23 -23.63 -3.15 2.26
C ALA A 23 -24.58 -3.22 3.47
N THR A 24 -25.08 -4.42 3.76
CA THR A 24 -26.07 -4.66 4.82
C THR A 24 -25.54 -4.40 6.23
N ASP A 25 -24.21 -4.47 6.43
CA ASP A 25 -23.53 -4.12 7.67
C ASP A 25 -23.33 -2.60 7.84
N GLY A 26 -23.74 -1.81 6.84
CA GLY A 26 -23.62 -0.36 6.83
C GLY A 26 -22.27 0.16 6.31
N LEU A 27 -21.31 -0.70 5.96
CA LEU A 27 -20.03 -0.28 5.38
C LEU A 27 -20.16 -0.08 3.86
N LEU A 28 -19.43 0.88 3.31
CA LEU A 28 -19.24 0.99 1.86
C LEU A 28 -18.32 -0.14 1.38
N ARG A 29 -18.71 -0.84 0.31
CA ARG A 29 -17.95 -1.93 -0.31
C ARG A 29 -18.06 -1.89 -1.82
N TYR A 30 -17.02 -2.34 -2.50
CA TYR A 30 -17.05 -2.56 -3.96
C TYR A 30 -17.97 -3.76 -4.29
N ARG A 31 -18.84 -3.60 -5.29
CA ARG A 31 -19.80 -4.66 -5.70
C ARG A 31 -19.22 -5.71 -6.65
N GLN A 32 -18.09 -5.41 -7.28
CA GLN A 32 -17.48 -6.21 -8.35
C GLN A 32 -15.97 -6.31 -8.12
N LEU A 33 -15.57 -6.77 -6.93
CA LEU A 33 -14.18 -7.19 -6.72
C LEU A 33 -14.04 -8.62 -7.21
N ASP A 34 -12.83 -8.95 -7.69
CA ASP A 34 -12.37 -10.33 -7.69
C ASP A 34 -12.46 -10.90 -6.26
N PRO A 35 -12.68 -12.21 -6.09
CA PRO A 35 -12.86 -12.80 -4.77
C PRO A 35 -11.56 -12.81 -3.95
N SER A 36 -10.40 -12.82 -4.61
CA SER A 36 -9.10 -12.92 -3.95
C SER A 36 -7.97 -12.21 -4.73
N LEU A 37 -6.86 -11.97 -4.02
CA LEU A 37 -5.65 -11.43 -4.62
C LEU A 37 -5.01 -12.38 -5.64
N SER A 38 -5.10 -13.70 -5.43
CA SER A 38 -4.58 -14.69 -6.38
C SER A 38 -5.34 -14.63 -7.71
N GLU A 39 -6.67 -14.52 -7.69
CA GLU A 39 -7.48 -14.40 -8.91
C GLU A 39 -7.22 -13.10 -9.68
N LEU A 40 -7.16 -11.96 -8.98
CA LEU A 40 -6.86 -10.67 -9.61
C LEU A 40 -5.50 -10.71 -10.35
N LEU A 41 -4.50 -11.33 -9.72
CA LEU A 41 -3.17 -11.45 -10.32
C LEU A 41 -3.13 -12.47 -11.46
N ASP A 42 -3.88 -13.57 -11.37
CA ASP A 42 -3.99 -14.56 -12.44
C ASP A 42 -4.51 -13.92 -13.74
N VAL A 43 -5.56 -13.09 -13.63
CA VAL A 43 -6.11 -12.32 -14.75
C VAL A 43 -5.07 -11.37 -15.34
N ALA A 44 -4.36 -10.61 -14.49
CA ALA A 44 -3.35 -9.67 -14.93
C ALA A 44 -2.17 -10.36 -15.64
N VAL A 45 -1.67 -11.45 -15.08
CA VAL A 45 -0.57 -12.24 -15.64
C VAL A 45 -0.95 -12.80 -17.01
N HIS A 46 -2.14 -13.39 -17.15
CA HIS A 46 -2.56 -13.93 -18.44
C HIS A 46 -2.76 -12.84 -19.49
N ARG A 47 -3.29 -11.68 -19.10
CA ARG A 47 -3.49 -10.54 -19.99
C ARG A 47 -2.17 -9.92 -20.46
N PHE A 48 -1.17 -9.84 -19.58
CA PHE A 48 0.09 -9.12 -19.81
C PHE A 48 1.32 -10.03 -19.88
N ALA A 49 1.13 -11.33 -20.11
CA ALA A 49 2.15 -12.38 -20.00
C ALA A 49 3.55 -12.02 -20.55
N GLY A 50 3.60 -11.41 -21.75
CA GLY A 50 4.86 -11.05 -22.42
C GLY A 50 5.46 -9.70 -22.05
N ARG A 51 4.84 -8.92 -21.16
CA ARG A 51 5.40 -7.63 -20.68
C ARG A 51 6.35 -7.88 -19.51
N THR A 52 7.27 -6.94 -19.30
CA THR A 52 8.10 -6.92 -18.07
C THR A 52 7.23 -6.56 -16.87
N ALA A 53 7.18 -7.44 -15.87
CA ALA A 53 6.47 -7.21 -14.62
C ALA A 53 7.38 -6.47 -13.62
N VAL A 54 8.62 -6.94 -13.47
CA VAL A 54 9.57 -6.41 -12.50
C VAL A 54 10.92 -6.23 -13.18
N GLU A 55 11.57 -5.12 -12.86
CA GLU A 55 12.90 -4.78 -13.34
C GLU A 55 13.74 -4.23 -12.19
N GLU A 56 14.82 -4.94 -11.86
CA GLU A 56 15.87 -4.43 -10.98
C GLU A 56 16.91 -3.66 -11.80
N VAL A 57 17.20 -2.42 -11.41
CA VAL A 57 18.21 -1.61 -12.11
C VAL A 57 19.59 -2.29 -12.00
N HIS A 58 20.19 -2.62 -13.14
CA HIS A 58 21.42 -3.44 -13.25
C HIS A 58 21.29 -4.89 -12.76
N GLY A 59 20.08 -5.35 -12.49
CA GLY A 59 19.79 -6.70 -12.00
C GLY A 59 18.94 -7.49 -12.98
N GLU A 60 18.08 -8.33 -12.41
CA GLU A 60 17.19 -9.20 -13.16
C GLU A 60 15.97 -8.44 -13.71
N GLN A 61 15.47 -8.91 -14.86
CA GLN A 61 14.19 -8.48 -15.42
C GLN A 61 13.35 -9.71 -15.66
N VAL A 62 12.14 -9.72 -15.12
CA VAL A 62 11.19 -10.82 -15.29
C VAL A 62 9.90 -10.33 -15.91
N THR A 63 9.38 -11.13 -16.83
CA THR A 63 8.06 -10.94 -17.41
C THR A 63 6.95 -11.37 -16.46
N TYR A 64 5.70 -10.99 -16.74
CA TYR A 64 4.54 -11.47 -16.00
C TYR A 64 4.46 -13.00 -15.99
N ALA A 65 4.71 -13.63 -17.14
CA ALA A 65 4.69 -15.09 -17.26
C ALA A 65 5.79 -15.75 -16.44
N GLU A 66 7.00 -15.19 -16.41
CA GLU A 66 8.12 -15.71 -15.63
C GLU A 66 7.89 -15.54 -14.13
N LEU A 67 7.47 -14.36 -13.68
CA LEU A 67 7.14 -14.09 -12.28
C LEU A 67 6.07 -15.05 -11.75
N TRP A 68 5.01 -15.28 -12.52
CA TRP A 68 3.93 -16.19 -12.13
C TRP A 68 4.36 -17.67 -12.15
N ALA A 69 5.10 -18.09 -13.18
CA ALA A 69 5.64 -19.43 -13.25
C ALA A 69 6.55 -19.71 -12.05
N GLU A 70 7.38 -18.74 -11.66
CA GLU A 70 8.25 -18.88 -10.51
C GLU A 70 7.48 -18.88 -9.19
N ALA A 71 6.58 -17.91 -8.98
CA ALA A 71 5.74 -17.87 -7.78
C ALA A 71 4.92 -19.15 -7.59
N SER A 72 4.35 -19.73 -8.66
CA SER A 72 3.62 -21.00 -8.58
C SER A 72 4.52 -22.20 -8.23
N ARG A 73 5.78 -22.23 -8.71
CA ARG A 73 6.78 -23.21 -8.27
C ARG A 73 7.15 -23.03 -6.80
N VAL A 74 7.27 -21.78 -6.36
CA VAL A 74 7.51 -21.45 -4.95
C VAL A 74 6.37 -21.97 -4.08
N ALA A 75 5.12 -21.71 -4.49
CA ALA A 75 3.94 -22.23 -3.83
C ALA A 75 3.96 -23.76 -3.75
N GLY A 76 4.30 -24.45 -4.84
CA GLY A 76 4.48 -25.90 -4.87
C GLY A 76 5.51 -26.43 -3.87
N GLY A 77 6.63 -25.72 -3.74
CA GLY A 77 7.66 -26.03 -2.76
C GLY A 77 7.20 -25.81 -1.32
N LEU A 78 6.43 -24.74 -1.07
CA LEU A 78 5.80 -24.47 0.22
C LEU A 78 4.81 -25.57 0.60
N LYS A 79 3.93 -26.01 -0.33
CA LYS A 79 3.04 -27.15 -0.11
C LYS A 79 3.80 -28.43 0.22
N SER A 80 4.92 -28.68 -0.47
CA SER A 80 5.78 -29.85 -0.21
C SER A 80 6.45 -29.80 1.17
N ARG A 81 6.61 -28.60 1.75
CA ARG A 81 7.07 -28.37 3.12
C ARG A 81 5.93 -28.38 4.16
N GLY A 82 4.70 -28.62 3.74
CA GLY A 82 3.54 -28.77 4.63
C GLY A 82 2.81 -27.47 4.96
N ILE A 83 3.02 -26.39 4.21
CA ILE A 83 2.24 -25.16 4.39
C ILE A 83 0.76 -25.44 4.07
N GLU A 84 -0.12 -25.15 5.02
CA GLU A 84 -1.57 -25.23 4.88
C GLU A 84 -2.20 -23.86 4.60
N ILE A 85 -3.48 -23.86 4.22
CA ILE A 85 -4.23 -22.62 3.98
C ILE A 85 -4.34 -21.84 5.31
N GLY A 86 -4.01 -20.54 5.28
CA GLY A 86 -4.00 -19.66 6.45
C GLY A 86 -2.72 -19.71 7.29
N ASP A 87 -1.74 -20.56 6.95
CA ASP A 87 -0.44 -20.55 7.62
C ASP A 87 0.32 -19.27 7.32
N ARG A 88 0.95 -18.68 8.34
CA ARG A 88 1.78 -17.49 8.18
C ARG A 88 3.20 -17.90 7.78
N VAL A 89 3.74 -17.24 6.77
CA VAL A 89 5.12 -17.46 6.31
C VAL A 89 5.86 -16.12 6.34
N ALA A 90 6.92 -16.06 7.13
CA ALA A 90 7.73 -14.86 7.25
C ALA A 90 8.69 -14.72 6.06
N ILE A 91 8.82 -13.51 5.52
CA ILE A 91 9.64 -13.22 4.34
C ILE A 91 10.70 -12.18 4.73
N ARG A 92 11.98 -12.54 4.58
CA ARG A 92 13.13 -11.69 4.91
C ARG A 92 14.09 -11.64 3.72
N PHE A 93 13.72 -10.86 2.70
CA PHE A 93 14.56 -10.53 1.56
C PHE A 93 14.60 -9.02 1.36
N ALA A 94 15.64 -8.52 0.68
CA ALA A 94 15.62 -7.17 0.15
C ALA A 94 14.51 -7.03 -0.92
N ALA A 95 14.00 -5.82 -1.12
CA ALA A 95 13.04 -5.57 -2.18
C ALA A 95 13.64 -5.92 -3.55
N GLY A 96 12.86 -6.60 -4.38
CA GLY A 96 13.31 -7.11 -5.67
C GLY A 96 12.43 -8.25 -6.16
N VAL A 97 12.85 -8.87 -7.26
CA VAL A 97 12.20 -10.01 -7.93
C VAL A 97 11.99 -11.14 -6.92
N ARG A 98 13.06 -11.54 -6.21
CA ARG A 98 13.01 -12.66 -5.25
C ARG A 98 11.99 -12.45 -4.13
N TRP A 99 11.86 -11.23 -3.62
CA TRP A 99 10.87 -10.93 -2.60
C TRP A 99 9.45 -11.07 -3.15
N LEU A 100 9.22 -10.62 -4.38
CA LEU A 100 7.91 -10.73 -5.04
C LEU A 100 7.56 -12.18 -5.35
N GLU A 101 8.51 -12.98 -5.83
CA GLU A 101 8.33 -14.43 -6.01
C GLU A 101 7.97 -15.13 -4.69
N ALA A 102 8.64 -14.75 -3.58
CA ALA A 102 8.33 -15.28 -2.26
C ALA A 102 6.92 -14.88 -1.81
N CYS A 103 6.58 -13.59 -1.90
CA CYS A 103 5.30 -13.05 -1.46
C CYS A 103 4.14 -13.66 -2.24
N LEU A 104 4.24 -13.65 -3.58
CA LEU A 104 3.25 -14.27 -4.44
C LEU A 104 3.20 -15.78 -4.26
N GLY A 105 4.33 -16.45 -4.09
CA GLY A 105 4.36 -17.89 -3.82
C GLY A 105 3.68 -18.28 -2.52
N VAL A 106 3.80 -17.46 -1.47
CA VAL A 106 3.05 -17.65 -0.21
C VAL A 106 1.55 -17.49 -0.44
N ILE A 107 1.12 -16.42 -1.12
CA ILE A 107 -0.29 -16.17 -1.44
C ILE A 107 -0.86 -17.33 -2.28
N LEU A 108 -0.16 -17.76 -3.33
CA LEU A 108 -0.57 -18.86 -4.19
C LEU A 108 -0.57 -20.22 -3.48
N ALA A 109 0.14 -20.39 -2.37
CA ALA A 109 0.06 -21.58 -1.54
C ALA A 109 -1.17 -21.61 -0.60
N GLY A 110 -1.96 -20.52 -0.58
CA GLY A 110 -3.02 -20.25 0.39
C GLY A 110 -2.48 -19.74 1.74
N GLY A 111 -1.19 -19.41 1.81
CA GLY A 111 -0.54 -18.89 3.01
C GLY A 111 -0.66 -17.38 3.14
N VAL A 112 -0.29 -16.87 4.31
CA VAL A 112 -0.32 -15.44 4.65
C VAL A 112 1.12 -14.90 4.76
N PRO A 113 1.57 -14.04 3.85
CA PRO A 113 2.89 -13.44 3.93
C PRO A 113 3.00 -12.49 5.13
N VAL A 114 4.13 -12.60 5.85
CA VAL A 114 4.54 -11.71 6.94
C VAL A 114 5.90 -11.10 6.58
N SER A 115 5.91 -9.84 6.16
CA SER A 115 7.13 -9.17 5.71
C SER A 115 7.98 -8.72 6.90
N LEU A 116 9.25 -9.16 6.94
CA LEU A 116 10.22 -8.79 7.96
C LEU A 116 11.18 -7.73 7.43
N GLY A 117 11.39 -6.67 8.21
CA GLY A 117 12.34 -5.61 7.83
C GLY A 117 13.77 -6.10 7.77
N MET A 118 14.48 -5.81 6.68
CA MET A 118 15.90 -6.17 6.52
C MET A 118 16.81 -5.46 7.52
N ALA A 119 16.45 -4.24 7.92
CA ALA A 119 17.19 -3.42 8.89
C ALA A 119 16.79 -3.68 10.35
N TRP A 120 15.79 -4.53 10.61
CA TRP A 120 15.35 -4.83 11.97
C TRP A 120 16.39 -5.66 12.72
N GLY A 121 16.51 -5.39 14.02
CA GLY A 121 17.34 -6.17 14.92
C GLY A 121 16.75 -7.57 15.13
N ASP A 122 17.62 -8.52 15.52
CA ASP A 122 17.20 -9.91 15.72
C ASP A 122 16.08 -10.06 16.76
N ALA A 123 16.01 -9.17 17.75
CA ALA A 123 14.96 -9.14 18.76
C ALA A 123 13.58 -8.79 18.17
N GLU A 124 13.51 -7.78 17.28
CA GLU A 124 12.28 -7.37 16.60
C GLU A 124 11.81 -8.46 15.65
N VAL A 125 12.73 -9.03 14.86
CA VAL A 125 12.44 -10.15 13.95
C VAL A 125 11.91 -11.36 14.73
N SER A 126 12.57 -11.73 15.83
CA SER A 126 12.15 -12.86 16.67
C SER A 126 10.78 -12.62 17.30
N ALA A 127 10.51 -11.39 17.76
CA ALA A 127 9.21 -11.03 18.33
C ALA A 127 8.09 -11.15 17.29
N VAL A 128 8.30 -10.65 16.07
CA VAL A 128 7.30 -10.74 14.99
C VAL A 128 7.08 -12.18 14.53
N ILE A 129 8.13 -13.00 14.39
CA ILE A 129 7.98 -14.43 14.06
C ILE A 129 7.17 -15.15 15.14
N ALA A 130 7.48 -14.88 16.42
CA ALA A 130 6.79 -15.50 17.54
C ALA A 130 5.31 -15.08 17.63
N ASP A 131 5.00 -13.79 17.51
CA ASP A 131 3.63 -13.26 17.60
C ASP A 131 2.78 -13.67 16.39
N SER A 132 3.35 -13.57 15.19
CA SER A 132 2.66 -14.01 13.97
C SER A 132 2.43 -15.52 13.97
N GLY A 133 3.22 -16.28 14.74
CA GLY A 133 3.23 -17.73 14.71
C GLY A 133 3.61 -18.27 13.33
N SER A 134 4.50 -17.57 12.63
CA SER A 134 4.96 -17.98 11.30
C SER A 134 5.58 -19.38 11.37
N VAL A 135 5.07 -20.30 10.55
CA VAL A 135 5.49 -21.72 10.57
C VAL A 135 6.77 -21.95 9.76
N LEU A 136 7.12 -21.00 8.90
CA LEU A 136 8.33 -21.00 8.07
C LEU A 136 8.84 -19.57 7.90
N VAL A 137 10.16 -19.44 7.79
CA VAL A 137 10.85 -18.19 7.41
C VAL A 137 11.54 -18.41 6.07
N LEU A 138 11.36 -17.48 5.14
CA LEU A 138 12.04 -17.43 3.85
C LEU A 138 13.12 -16.34 3.92
N ASP A 139 14.36 -16.76 4.13
CA ASP A 139 15.55 -15.89 4.27
C ASP A 139 16.77 -16.42 3.47
N GLY A 140 16.55 -17.45 2.64
CA GLY A 140 17.56 -18.12 1.82
C GLY A 140 16.99 -18.57 0.48
N GLU A 141 17.42 -19.74 -0.02
CA GLU A 141 16.88 -20.31 -1.27
C GLU A 141 15.37 -20.54 -1.20
N LEU A 142 14.66 -20.06 -2.22
CA LEU A 142 13.22 -20.25 -2.33
C LEU A 142 12.91 -21.75 -2.55
N PRO A 143 11.87 -22.29 -1.90
CA PRO A 143 11.49 -23.67 -2.08
C PRO A 143 10.81 -23.88 -3.42
N HIS A 144 11.32 -24.74 -4.30
CA HIS A 144 10.62 -25.10 -5.54
C HIS A 144 9.97 -26.47 -5.49
N GLY A 145 8.79 -26.59 -6.09
CA GLY A 145 8.06 -27.85 -6.24
C GLY A 145 7.23 -27.88 -7.53
N VAL A 146 6.32 -28.84 -7.60
CA VAL A 146 5.31 -28.89 -8.69
C VAL A 146 4.42 -27.65 -8.57
N PRO A 147 4.24 -26.84 -9.63
CA PRO A 147 3.44 -25.61 -9.58
C PRO A 147 2.10 -25.81 -8.88
N PHE A 148 1.76 -24.89 -7.98
CA PHE A 148 0.53 -24.90 -7.20
C PHE A 148 -0.08 -23.51 -7.16
N ILE A 149 -1.41 -23.44 -7.19
CA ILE A 149 -2.21 -22.23 -7.07
C ILE A 149 -3.43 -22.59 -6.24
N ASP A 150 -3.65 -21.87 -5.14
CA ASP A 150 -4.90 -21.87 -4.39
C ASP A 150 -5.91 -20.92 -5.05
N ASP A 151 -7.05 -21.48 -5.47
CA ASP A 151 -8.17 -20.80 -6.10
C ASP A 151 -9.40 -20.71 -5.17
N GLY A 152 -9.21 -21.00 -3.88
CA GLY A 152 -10.29 -21.09 -2.89
C GLY A 152 -10.47 -19.89 -1.97
N ALA A 153 -9.56 -18.90 -2.02
CA ALA A 153 -9.54 -17.79 -1.09
C ALA A 153 -10.78 -16.88 -1.20
N ALA A 154 -11.31 -16.45 -0.05
CA ALA A 154 -12.49 -15.60 0.02
C ALA A 154 -12.16 -14.13 0.36
N PRO A 155 -13.06 -13.16 0.05
CA PRO A 155 -12.80 -11.73 0.30
C PRO A 155 -12.50 -11.37 1.77
N ASP A 156 -13.10 -12.06 2.73
CA ASP A 156 -12.93 -11.81 4.17
C ASP A 156 -11.80 -12.62 4.82
N GLU A 157 -11.16 -13.52 4.07
CA GLU A 157 -9.99 -14.25 4.53
C GLU A 157 -8.74 -13.36 4.55
N LEU A 158 -7.85 -13.66 5.51
CA LEU A 158 -6.60 -12.94 5.72
C LEU A 158 -5.67 -13.11 4.50
N ALA A 159 -5.31 -12.02 3.85
CA ALA A 159 -4.42 -12.02 2.69
C ALA A 159 -2.99 -11.61 3.06
N VAL A 160 -2.83 -10.69 4.01
CA VAL A 160 -1.53 -10.18 4.46
C VAL A 160 -1.60 -9.90 5.96
N LEU A 161 -0.56 -10.28 6.70
CA LEU A 161 -0.38 -9.85 8.09
C LEU A 161 0.78 -8.87 8.16
N ALA A 162 0.44 -7.58 8.19
CA ALA A 162 1.42 -6.50 8.13
C ALA A 162 1.77 -5.99 9.53
N TYR A 163 3.06 -5.94 9.87
CA TYR A 163 3.51 -5.46 11.17
C TYR A 163 3.87 -3.98 11.15
N THR A 164 3.44 -3.25 12.17
CA THR A 164 3.76 -1.84 12.38
C THR A 164 4.16 -1.59 13.83
N ALA A 165 4.98 -0.57 14.09
CA ALA A 165 5.41 -0.24 15.44
C ALA A 165 4.44 0.75 16.08
N ASP A 166 4.07 0.50 17.32
CA ASP A 166 3.32 1.42 18.17
C ASP A 166 4.25 2.52 18.74
N PRO A 167 3.77 3.52 19.53
CA PRO A 167 4.61 4.60 20.01
C PRO A 167 5.62 4.14 21.07
N SER A 168 5.42 2.96 21.67
CA SER A 168 6.37 2.31 22.57
C SER A 168 7.44 1.50 21.84
N GLY A 169 7.30 1.33 20.52
CA GLY A 169 8.16 0.51 19.68
C GLY A 169 7.74 -0.97 19.63
N ALA A 170 6.60 -1.33 20.24
CA ALA A 170 6.07 -2.69 20.17
C ALA A 170 5.49 -2.96 18.78
N MET A 171 5.77 -4.14 18.24
CA MET A 171 5.29 -4.54 16.92
C MET A 171 3.86 -5.10 17.03
N LEU A 172 2.93 -4.49 16.29
CA LEU A 172 1.53 -4.88 16.21
C LEU A 172 1.24 -5.45 14.82
N GLY A 173 0.67 -6.66 14.77
CA GLY A 173 0.21 -7.28 13.53
C GLY A 173 -1.15 -6.74 13.12
N VAL A 174 -1.28 -6.19 11.93
CA VAL A 174 -2.53 -5.70 11.34
C VAL A 174 -3.07 -6.76 10.39
N GLU A 175 -4.29 -7.24 10.66
CA GLU A 175 -4.96 -8.22 9.81
C GLU A 175 -5.59 -7.55 8.58
N LEU A 176 -5.07 -7.86 7.39
CA LEU A 176 -5.57 -7.33 6.12
C LEU A 176 -6.17 -8.45 5.29
N SER A 177 -7.48 -8.39 5.07
CA SER A 177 -8.18 -9.39 4.24
C SER A 177 -7.96 -9.15 2.75
N ASN A 178 -8.34 -10.12 1.92
CA ASN A 178 -8.37 -9.97 0.46
C ASN A 178 -9.16 -8.70 0.06
N GLU A 179 -10.36 -8.50 0.61
CA GLU A 179 -11.17 -7.32 0.38
C GLU A 179 -10.44 -6.01 0.72
N ASN A 180 -9.67 -5.96 1.82
CA ASN A 180 -8.91 -4.77 2.18
C ASN A 180 -7.89 -4.40 1.09
N VAL A 181 -7.11 -5.40 0.63
CA VAL A 181 -6.08 -5.21 -0.39
C VAL A 181 -6.71 -4.85 -1.74
N LEU A 182 -7.70 -5.61 -2.18
CA LEU A 182 -8.39 -5.43 -3.46
C LEU A 182 -9.10 -4.07 -3.54
N SER A 183 -9.80 -3.68 -2.48
CA SER A 183 -10.46 -2.37 -2.42
C SER A 183 -9.46 -1.22 -2.45
N THR A 184 -8.28 -1.40 -1.85
CA THR A 184 -7.21 -0.40 -1.90
C THR A 184 -6.66 -0.27 -3.32
N ILE A 185 -6.39 -1.38 -4.00
CA ILE A 185 -5.93 -1.39 -5.39
C ILE A 185 -6.95 -0.64 -6.27
N GLU A 186 -8.23 -0.99 -6.19
CA GLU A 186 -9.29 -0.33 -6.96
C GLU A 186 -9.40 1.16 -6.65
N GLY A 187 -9.32 1.55 -5.38
CA GLY A 187 -9.33 2.95 -4.96
C GLY A 187 -8.14 3.75 -5.51
N LEU A 188 -6.94 3.16 -5.48
CA LEU A 188 -5.73 3.78 -6.02
C LEU A 188 -5.83 3.96 -7.54
N LEU A 189 -6.27 2.92 -8.26
CA LEU A 189 -6.42 2.98 -9.71
C LEU A 189 -7.48 4.00 -10.14
N HIS A 190 -8.61 4.05 -9.42
CA HIS A 190 -9.66 5.02 -9.68
C HIS A 190 -9.22 6.47 -9.40
N SER A 191 -8.46 6.69 -8.32
CA SER A 191 -8.12 8.04 -7.87
C SER A 191 -7.00 8.73 -8.65
N ARG A 192 -6.20 7.98 -9.41
CA ARG A 192 -4.97 8.50 -10.02
C ARG A 192 -5.00 8.58 -11.54
N ASP A 193 -6.06 8.05 -12.18
CA ASP A 193 -6.23 7.94 -13.65
C ASP A 193 -4.90 7.97 -14.41
N TYR A 194 -4.06 6.94 -14.19
CA TYR A 194 -2.74 6.88 -14.83
C TYR A 194 -2.83 6.81 -16.36
N GLY A 195 -4.03 6.65 -16.94
CA GLY A 195 -4.32 6.87 -18.35
C GLY A 195 -3.62 5.95 -19.36
N VAL A 196 -2.75 5.04 -18.91
CA VAL A 196 -1.93 4.20 -19.78
C VAL A 196 -1.68 2.82 -19.17
N GLU A 197 -1.89 1.77 -19.96
CA GLU A 197 -1.30 0.46 -19.66
C GLU A 197 0.23 0.53 -19.85
N GLY A 198 0.98 -0.24 -19.07
CA GLY A 198 2.44 -0.34 -19.29
C GLY A 198 3.27 0.78 -18.67
N VAL A 199 2.72 1.51 -17.70
CA VAL A 199 3.49 2.48 -16.89
C VAL A 199 4.69 1.81 -16.23
N ARG A 200 5.80 2.53 -16.15
CA ARG A 200 6.97 2.11 -15.38
C ARG A 200 6.98 2.85 -14.05
N ASN A 201 6.66 2.14 -12.98
CA ASN A 201 6.58 2.70 -11.62
C ASN A 201 7.84 2.34 -10.83
N LEU A 202 8.66 3.34 -10.56
CA LEU A 202 9.81 3.19 -9.69
C LEU A 202 9.39 3.42 -8.24
N LEU A 203 9.58 2.37 -7.44
CA LEU A 203 9.42 2.44 -6.00
C LEU A 203 10.77 2.81 -5.38
N VAL A 204 10.83 3.98 -4.75
CA VAL A 204 12.05 4.54 -4.18
C VAL A 204 12.27 3.97 -2.78
N ASP A 205 13.54 3.60 -2.49
CA ASP A 205 14.03 3.12 -1.19
C ASP A 205 13.16 2.02 -0.57
N SER A 206 12.72 1.09 -1.41
CA SER A 206 11.78 0.05 -1.02
C SER A 206 12.46 -1.04 -0.21
N ASP A 207 11.88 -1.38 0.93
CA ASP A 207 12.14 -2.64 1.63
C ASP A 207 10.95 -3.61 1.50
N PHE A 208 9.90 -3.22 0.78
CA PHE A 208 8.63 -3.93 0.60
C PHE A 208 7.97 -4.36 1.91
N ARG A 209 8.39 -3.80 3.06
CA ARG A 209 7.84 -4.15 4.37
C ARG A 209 6.48 -3.52 4.61
N SER A 210 6.26 -2.35 4.02
CA SER A 210 5.06 -1.57 4.26
C SER A 210 3.96 -2.04 3.33
N VAL A 211 2.75 -2.25 3.86
CA VAL A 211 1.58 -2.53 3.04
C VAL A 211 1.35 -1.45 1.97
N ARG A 212 1.75 -0.19 2.23
CA ARG A 212 1.73 0.89 1.24
C ARG A 212 2.49 0.49 -0.03
N GLU A 213 3.72 -0.02 0.10
CA GLU A 213 4.52 -0.41 -1.06
C GLU A 213 3.91 -1.61 -1.76
N LEU A 214 3.46 -2.61 -1.00
CA LEU A 214 2.81 -3.78 -1.55
C LEU A 214 1.59 -3.41 -2.41
N VAL A 215 0.70 -2.55 -1.93
CA VAL A 215 -0.48 -2.15 -2.74
C VAL A 215 -0.08 -1.34 -3.98
N HIS A 216 1.02 -0.58 -3.95
CA HIS A 216 1.52 0.12 -5.14
C HIS A 216 2.16 -0.85 -6.16
N VAL A 217 2.91 -1.85 -5.69
CA VAL A 217 3.40 -2.95 -6.52
C VAL A 217 2.21 -3.63 -7.20
N LEU A 218 1.23 -4.09 -6.41
CA LEU A 218 0.09 -4.84 -6.92
C LEU A 218 -0.76 -4.00 -7.89
N ALA A 219 -1.05 -2.73 -7.56
CA ALA A 219 -1.75 -1.84 -8.47
C ALA A 219 -0.99 -1.61 -9.78
N THR A 220 0.34 -1.51 -9.74
CA THR A 220 1.18 -1.43 -10.96
C THR A 220 1.04 -2.69 -11.80
N LEU A 221 1.06 -3.87 -11.17
CA LEU A 221 0.97 -5.15 -11.87
C LEU A 221 -0.41 -5.36 -12.52
N VAL A 222 -1.48 -4.97 -11.83
CA VAL A 222 -2.87 -5.15 -12.30
C VAL A 222 -3.16 -4.40 -13.61
N ILE A 223 -2.50 -3.26 -13.84
CA ILE A 223 -2.65 -2.47 -15.08
C ILE A 223 -1.58 -2.81 -16.14
N GLY A 224 -0.83 -3.90 -15.96
CA GLY A 224 0.17 -4.34 -16.91
C GLY A 224 1.40 -3.43 -16.96
N GLY A 225 1.66 -2.70 -15.88
CA GLY A 225 2.84 -1.85 -15.70
C GLY A 225 4.09 -2.65 -15.34
N THR A 226 5.22 -1.97 -15.21
CA THR A 226 6.48 -2.54 -14.73
C THR A 226 6.84 -1.91 -13.40
N VAL A 227 7.01 -2.75 -12.38
CA VAL A 227 7.59 -2.36 -11.10
C VAL A 227 9.10 -2.26 -11.29
N VAL A 228 9.63 -1.05 -11.23
CA VAL A 228 11.07 -0.80 -11.28
C VAL A 228 11.56 -0.73 -9.84
N VAL A 229 12.46 -1.64 -9.48
CA VAL A 229 13.15 -1.64 -8.20
C VAL A 229 14.54 -1.08 -8.44
N ALA A 230 14.83 0.04 -7.81
CA ALA A 230 16.16 0.61 -7.88
C ALA A 230 16.69 0.88 -6.49
N GLY A 231 17.88 0.34 -6.22
CA GLY A 231 18.74 0.90 -5.18
C GLY A 231 19.30 2.26 -5.63
N ASP A 232 20.58 2.49 -5.38
CA ASP A 232 21.22 3.81 -5.58
C ASP A 232 21.22 4.37 -7.02
N PHE A 233 20.85 3.60 -8.05
CA PHE A 233 21.32 3.81 -9.43
C PHE A 233 20.27 4.24 -10.46
N TRP A 234 18.99 4.48 -10.11
CA TRP A 234 17.97 4.65 -11.17
C TRP A 234 18.21 5.86 -12.08
N ARG A 235 18.81 6.95 -11.59
CA ARG A 235 19.13 8.14 -12.39
C ARG A 235 20.30 7.94 -13.35
N GLU A 236 21.11 6.91 -13.13
CA GLU A 236 22.22 6.52 -14.01
C GLU A 236 21.74 5.64 -15.18
N SER A 237 20.54 5.10 -15.03
CA SER A 237 19.95 4.23 -16.03
C SER A 237 19.29 5.04 -17.14
N ALA A 238 19.44 4.60 -18.39
CA ALA A 238 18.69 5.12 -19.54
C ALA A 238 17.20 4.72 -19.51
N HIS A 239 16.71 4.19 -18.39
CA HIS A 239 15.35 3.69 -18.25
C HIS A 239 14.37 4.86 -18.13
N THR A 240 13.30 4.82 -18.92
CA THR A 240 12.17 5.73 -18.77
C THR A 240 11.39 5.32 -17.51
N VAL A 241 11.16 6.25 -16.60
CA VAL A 241 10.30 6.07 -15.43
C VAL A 241 9.11 6.99 -15.61
N ASP A 242 7.89 6.45 -15.51
CA ASP A 242 6.66 7.23 -15.63
C ASP A 242 6.17 7.71 -14.26
N ILE A 243 6.28 6.85 -13.24
CA ILE A 243 5.80 7.12 -11.88
C ILE A 243 6.98 6.98 -10.90
N LEU A 244 7.15 7.96 -10.03
CA LEU A 244 8.00 7.87 -8.84
C LEU A 244 7.12 7.71 -7.62
N THR A 245 7.23 6.60 -6.90
CA THR A 245 6.46 6.34 -5.69
C THR A 245 7.40 6.24 -4.49
N GLY A 246 7.15 7.00 -3.42
CA GLY A 246 8.02 6.99 -2.24
C GLY A 246 7.49 7.84 -1.10
N ARG A 247 8.23 7.88 0.02
CA ARG A 247 7.96 8.86 1.09
C ARG A 247 8.64 10.18 0.76
N PRO A 248 8.19 11.31 1.34
CA PRO A 248 8.84 12.60 1.13
C PRO A 248 10.32 12.58 1.49
N GLU A 249 10.75 11.88 2.55
CA GLU A 249 12.16 11.74 2.89
C GLU A 249 12.96 11.03 1.80
N ASP A 250 12.45 9.91 1.28
CA ASP A 250 13.11 9.10 0.26
C ASP A 250 13.19 9.87 -1.06
N LEU A 251 12.08 10.49 -1.48
CA LEU A 251 11.98 11.23 -2.74
C LEU A 251 12.86 12.50 -2.78
N LEU A 252 13.18 13.05 -1.61
CA LEU A 252 13.99 14.27 -1.47
C LEU A 252 15.45 14.00 -1.15
N GLU A 253 15.87 12.74 -1.13
CA GLU A 253 17.27 12.45 -0.88
C GLU A 253 18.18 13.09 -1.93
N PRO A 254 19.34 13.63 -1.55
CA PRO A 254 20.22 14.33 -2.49
C PRO A 254 20.62 13.51 -3.72
N ARG A 255 20.70 12.17 -3.60
CA ARG A 255 20.94 11.27 -4.74
C ARG A 255 19.84 11.37 -5.80
N LEU A 256 18.60 11.56 -5.37
CA LEU A 256 17.44 11.78 -6.22
C LEU A 256 17.28 13.22 -6.68
N LEU A 257 17.91 14.17 -6.00
CA LEU A 257 17.87 15.58 -6.41
C LEU A 257 19.12 16.00 -7.20
N ALA A 258 20.02 15.06 -7.47
CA ALA A 258 21.28 15.30 -8.16
C ALA A 258 21.06 16.02 -9.50
N VAL A 259 21.81 17.10 -9.72
CA VAL A 259 21.61 18.02 -10.85
C VAL A 259 22.67 17.77 -11.92
N GLY A 260 22.22 17.33 -13.10
CA GLY A 260 23.05 17.16 -14.30
C GLY A 260 22.18 16.97 -15.56
N PRO A 261 22.73 17.07 -16.78
CA PRO A 261 21.95 16.95 -18.01
C PRO A 261 21.17 15.62 -18.11
N ALA A 262 21.79 14.51 -17.71
CA ALA A 262 21.15 13.19 -17.67
C ALA A 262 20.01 13.11 -16.63
N ALA A 263 20.27 13.60 -15.40
CA ALA A 263 19.25 13.65 -14.35
C ALA A 263 18.06 14.56 -14.71
N ARG A 264 18.31 15.66 -15.44
CA ARG A 264 17.25 16.55 -15.97
C ARG A 264 16.47 15.92 -17.13
N ALA A 265 17.09 15.04 -17.91
CA ALA A 265 16.39 14.29 -18.95
C ALA A 265 15.52 13.19 -18.32
N ALA A 266 16.05 12.46 -17.32
CA ALA A 266 15.30 11.47 -16.56
C ALA A 266 14.15 12.08 -15.75
N SER A 267 14.29 13.30 -15.20
CA SER A 267 13.16 13.95 -14.52
C SER A 267 12.04 14.42 -15.46
N ARG A 268 12.30 14.50 -16.78
CA ARG A 268 11.29 14.85 -17.79
C ARG A 268 10.47 13.66 -18.27
N SER A 269 10.92 12.43 -18.06
CA SER A 269 10.11 11.24 -18.35
C SER A 269 9.09 10.95 -17.25
N VAL A 270 9.35 11.41 -16.02
CA VAL A 270 8.44 11.29 -14.88
C VAL A 270 7.18 12.12 -15.13
N LYS A 271 6.05 11.43 -15.19
CA LYS A 271 4.71 11.99 -15.37
C LYS A 271 3.97 12.13 -14.03
N TRP A 272 4.26 11.26 -13.07
CA TRP A 272 3.64 11.27 -11.74
C TRP A 272 4.68 11.14 -10.62
N VAL A 273 4.50 11.91 -9.56
CA VAL A 273 5.19 11.74 -8.28
C VAL A 273 4.15 11.40 -7.23
N ASP A 274 4.16 10.16 -6.77
CA ASP A 274 3.33 9.69 -5.67
C ASP A 274 4.10 9.78 -4.35
N CYS A 275 3.65 10.69 -3.50
CA CYS A 275 4.25 10.93 -2.20
C CYS A 275 3.25 10.54 -1.11
N SER A 276 3.57 9.50 -0.37
CA SER A 276 2.70 8.97 0.68
C SER A 276 3.51 8.25 1.76
N GLY A 277 2.90 8.02 2.92
CA GLY A 277 3.49 7.20 3.99
C GLY A 277 4.05 7.97 5.19
N SER A 278 4.40 9.25 5.05
CA SER A 278 4.80 10.14 6.16
C SER A 278 4.26 11.56 5.93
N PRO A 279 4.21 12.45 6.95
CA PRO A 279 3.79 13.83 6.78
C PRO A 279 4.69 14.56 5.78
N VAL A 280 4.08 15.23 4.81
CA VAL A 280 4.78 16.13 3.90
C VAL A 280 4.69 17.54 4.46
N THR A 281 5.84 18.16 4.74
CA THR A 281 5.89 19.59 5.09
C THR A 281 5.77 20.47 3.84
N ALA A 282 5.31 21.70 3.98
CA ALA A 282 5.23 22.65 2.86
C ALA A 282 6.59 22.85 2.16
N GLU A 283 7.70 22.87 2.92
CA GLU A 283 9.05 22.96 2.35
C GLU A 283 9.41 21.73 1.50
N GLN A 284 9.01 20.53 1.93
CA GLN A 284 9.23 19.31 1.18
C GLN A 284 8.37 19.28 -0.09
N GLU A 285 7.11 19.70 0.00
CA GLU A 285 6.21 19.82 -1.15
C GLU A 285 6.78 20.79 -2.20
N ASP A 286 7.25 21.97 -1.79
CA ASP A 286 7.90 22.95 -2.68
C ASP A 286 9.14 22.37 -3.37
N LYS A 287 9.97 21.59 -2.64
CA LYS A 287 11.15 20.94 -3.20
C LYS A 287 10.77 19.86 -4.21
N LEU A 288 9.74 19.06 -3.95
CA LEU A 288 9.25 18.04 -4.89
C LEU A 288 8.73 18.69 -6.17
N LEU A 289 7.91 19.74 -6.05
CA LEU A 289 7.39 20.52 -7.17
C LEU A 289 8.52 21.12 -8.02
N ALA A 290 9.56 21.65 -7.38
CA ALA A 290 10.72 22.20 -8.07
C ALA A 290 11.58 21.13 -8.77
N ALA A 291 11.69 19.93 -8.19
CA ALA A 291 12.47 18.82 -8.73
C ALA A 291 11.79 18.15 -9.95
N PHE A 292 10.45 18.08 -9.92
CA PHE A 292 9.63 17.45 -10.97
C PHE A 292 8.50 18.37 -11.44
N PRO A 293 8.82 19.53 -12.06
CA PRO A 293 7.82 20.56 -12.36
C PRO A 293 6.86 20.19 -13.50
N ALA A 294 7.16 19.13 -14.26
CA ALA A 294 6.30 18.61 -15.33
C ALA A 294 5.42 17.44 -14.88
N ALA A 295 5.67 16.89 -13.70
CA ALA A 295 4.92 15.76 -13.16
C ALA A 295 3.65 16.24 -12.46
N GLN A 296 2.63 15.39 -12.45
CA GLN A 296 1.50 15.51 -11.54
C GLN A 296 1.92 14.99 -10.15
N HIS A 297 1.69 15.80 -9.12
CA HIS A 297 2.07 15.47 -7.74
C HIS A 297 0.85 14.94 -7.00
N VAL A 298 0.94 13.70 -6.54
CA VAL A 298 -0.12 12.99 -5.84
C VAL A 298 0.30 12.85 -4.40
N MET A 299 -0.34 13.62 -3.51
CA MET A 299 -0.11 13.53 -2.07
C MET A 299 -1.17 12.62 -1.45
N GLY A 300 -0.74 11.58 -0.74
CA GLY A 300 -1.61 10.59 -0.13
C GLY A 300 -1.41 10.43 1.37
N TRP A 301 -2.47 10.06 2.08
CA TRP A 301 -2.41 9.62 3.46
C TRP A 301 -3.02 8.22 3.61
N GLY A 302 -2.43 7.45 4.50
CA GLY A 302 -2.86 6.12 4.89
C GLY A 302 -2.04 5.63 6.09
N LYS A 303 -2.56 4.61 6.77
CA LYS A 303 -1.86 3.85 7.81
C LYS A 303 -1.83 2.38 7.42
N THR A 304 -1.09 1.57 8.17
CA THR A 304 -1.09 0.11 7.96
C THR A 304 -2.50 -0.46 8.09
N GLU A 305 -3.26 0.06 9.06
CA GLU A 305 -4.66 -0.27 9.36
C GLU A 305 -5.65 0.19 8.30
N THR A 306 -5.25 1.09 7.40
CA THR A 306 -6.06 1.48 6.23
C THR A 306 -5.57 0.79 4.95
N CYS A 307 -4.77 -0.26 5.09
CA CYS A 307 -4.13 -0.98 3.98
C CYS A 307 -3.24 -0.06 3.11
N GLY A 308 -2.66 0.99 3.69
CA GLY A 308 -1.68 1.86 3.02
C GLY A 308 -2.26 3.03 2.24
N GLY A 309 -3.59 3.19 2.18
CA GLY A 309 -4.26 4.34 1.54
C GLY A 309 -5.58 4.70 2.21
N GLY A 310 -6.07 5.91 1.98
CA GLY A 310 -7.38 6.33 2.51
C GLY A 310 -7.78 7.76 2.15
N LEU A 311 -6.80 8.67 2.06
CA LEU A 311 -7.00 10.03 1.61
C LEU A 311 -6.02 10.36 0.49
N ILE A 312 -6.45 11.18 -0.46
CA ILE A 312 -5.61 11.64 -1.57
C ILE A 312 -5.99 13.07 -1.95
N LEU A 313 -4.98 13.91 -2.17
CA LEU A 313 -5.18 15.26 -2.69
C LEU A 313 -5.39 15.18 -4.20
N PRO A 314 -6.61 15.47 -4.72
CA PRO A 314 -6.83 15.44 -6.16
C PRO A 314 -5.95 16.48 -6.85
N ILE A 315 -5.40 16.12 -8.00
CA ILE A 315 -4.42 16.95 -8.74
C ILE A 315 -5.03 18.32 -9.08
N GLU A 316 -6.31 18.36 -9.42
CA GLU A 316 -7.05 19.59 -9.75
C GLU A 316 -7.19 20.53 -8.55
N SER A 317 -7.11 19.99 -7.33
CA SER A 317 -7.29 20.71 -6.08
C SER A 317 -5.99 21.05 -5.36
N ALA A 318 -4.85 20.51 -5.84
CA ALA A 318 -3.55 20.69 -5.19
C ALA A 318 -3.16 22.17 -5.03
N SER A 319 -3.41 22.99 -6.06
CA SER A 319 -3.08 24.42 -6.04
C SER A 319 -3.90 25.26 -5.05
N THR A 320 -5.12 24.82 -4.71
CA THR A 320 -6.04 25.55 -3.83
C THR A 320 -6.05 25.00 -2.41
N HIS A 321 -5.55 23.78 -2.20
CA HIS A 321 -5.57 23.07 -0.92
C HIS A 321 -4.18 22.62 -0.47
N LEU A 322 -3.14 23.42 -0.74
CA LEU A 322 -1.76 23.17 -0.27
C LEU A 322 -1.70 22.81 1.21
N GLY A 323 -0.92 21.79 1.57
CA GLY A 323 -0.82 21.22 2.92
C GLY A 323 -2.01 20.38 3.38
N SER A 324 -2.97 20.09 2.50
CA SER A 324 -4.02 19.09 2.72
C SER A 324 -3.50 17.70 2.36
N VAL A 325 -3.92 16.68 3.10
CA VAL A 325 -3.76 15.26 2.68
C VAL A 325 -4.91 14.79 1.79
N GLY A 326 -5.83 15.70 1.48
CA GLY A 326 -6.86 15.52 0.48
C GLY A 326 -8.20 15.03 1.02
N ILE A 327 -8.91 14.27 0.19
CA ILE A 327 -10.27 13.77 0.46
C ILE A 327 -10.28 12.24 0.46
N ALA A 328 -11.32 11.67 1.06
CA ALA A 328 -11.48 10.22 1.14
C ALA A 328 -11.76 9.61 -0.24
N PHE A 329 -11.19 8.44 -0.54
CA PHE A 329 -11.41 7.71 -1.80
C PHE A 329 -11.70 6.22 -1.56
N GLY A 330 -12.16 5.52 -2.59
CA GLY A 330 -12.30 4.06 -2.55
C GLY A 330 -13.30 3.52 -1.53
N GLY A 331 -14.35 4.30 -1.23
CA GLY A 331 -15.34 3.96 -0.21
C GLY A 331 -14.90 4.23 1.24
N MET A 332 -13.76 4.90 1.43
CA MET A 332 -13.38 5.43 2.73
C MET A 332 -14.36 6.52 3.17
N GLU A 333 -14.75 6.48 4.44
CA GLU A 333 -15.52 7.50 5.14
C GLU A 333 -14.68 8.03 6.29
N VAL A 334 -14.76 9.33 6.57
CA VAL A 334 -14.01 10.00 7.64
C VAL A 334 -14.93 10.68 8.62
N ALA A 335 -14.49 10.76 9.87
CA ALA A 335 -15.18 11.46 10.94
C ALA A 335 -14.17 12.11 11.88
N LEU A 336 -14.63 13.12 12.61
CA LEU A 336 -13.88 13.73 13.70
C LEU A 336 -14.50 13.36 15.03
N TYR A 337 -13.67 13.01 15.99
CA TYR A 337 -14.05 12.77 17.38
C TYR A 337 -13.53 13.87 18.30
N GLY A 338 -14.40 14.44 19.13
CA GLY A 338 -14.00 15.45 20.11
C GLY A 338 -15.07 16.51 20.37
N PRO A 339 -14.84 17.43 21.32
CA PRO A 339 -15.75 18.55 21.58
C PRO A 339 -15.84 19.53 20.40
N ASP A 340 -14.72 19.73 19.70
CA ASP A 340 -14.61 20.66 18.56
C ASP A 340 -14.91 19.98 17.21
N ALA A 341 -15.27 18.69 17.23
CA ALA A 341 -15.56 17.91 16.04
C ALA A 341 -16.62 18.57 15.14
N PRO A 342 -17.74 19.15 15.64
CA PRO A 342 -18.69 19.88 14.80
C PRO A 342 -18.11 21.12 14.09
N GLY A 343 -17.04 21.69 14.62
CA GLY A 343 -16.32 22.83 14.06
C GLY A 343 -15.24 22.43 13.04
N GLY A 344 -15.13 21.14 12.69
CA GLY A 344 -14.13 20.66 11.75
C GLY A 344 -12.76 20.39 12.37
N TYR A 345 -12.66 20.21 13.70
CA TYR A 345 -11.39 19.91 14.36
C TYR A 345 -11.53 18.77 15.38
N GLY A 346 -10.63 17.78 15.35
CA GLY A 346 -10.66 16.70 16.33
C GLY A 346 -9.75 15.53 15.96
N GLU A 347 -9.93 14.41 16.67
CA GLU A 347 -9.24 13.17 16.34
C GLU A 347 -9.86 12.54 15.09
N LEU A 348 -9.03 12.18 14.11
CA LEU A 348 -9.47 11.58 12.86
C LEU A 348 -9.83 10.11 13.06
N TRP A 349 -11.02 9.76 12.63
CA TRP A 349 -11.52 8.40 12.58
C TRP A 349 -11.89 8.07 11.14
N CYS A 350 -11.66 6.83 10.72
CA CYS A 350 -12.04 6.40 9.37
C CYS A 350 -12.70 5.02 9.38
N ARG A 351 -13.54 4.75 8.39
CA ARG A 351 -14.13 3.43 8.12
C ARG A 351 -14.22 3.22 6.63
N GLY A 352 -14.15 1.98 6.17
CA GLY A 352 -14.24 1.69 4.74
C GLY A 352 -13.75 0.29 4.42
N PRO A 353 -13.83 -0.12 3.15
CA PRO A 353 -13.52 -1.47 2.75
C PRO A 353 -12.02 -1.78 2.81
N SER A 354 -11.15 -0.76 2.77
CA SER A 354 -9.70 -0.92 2.97
C SER A 354 -9.26 -0.94 4.45
N VAL A 355 -10.18 -0.68 5.40
CA VAL A 355 -9.84 -0.59 6.83
C VAL A 355 -9.80 -2.00 7.44
N ALA A 356 -8.69 -2.31 8.10
CA ALA A 356 -8.49 -3.54 8.86
C ALA A 356 -9.57 -3.68 9.94
N ARG A 357 -9.89 -4.92 10.33
CA ARG A 357 -10.92 -5.16 11.34
C ARG A 357 -10.37 -5.22 12.77
N ARG A 358 -9.09 -5.57 12.92
CA ARG A 358 -8.44 -5.80 14.21
C ARG A 358 -6.93 -5.93 14.07
N TYR A 359 -6.26 -5.90 15.22
CA TYR A 359 -4.88 -6.34 15.36
C TYR A 359 -4.82 -7.82 15.73
N TRP A 360 -3.88 -8.54 15.10
CA TRP A 360 -3.53 -9.92 15.39
C TRP A 360 -3.09 -10.07 16.84
N ASN A 361 -3.63 -11.11 17.50
CA ASN A 361 -3.27 -11.49 18.87
C ASN A 361 -3.37 -10.35 19.92
N SER A 362 -4.12 -9.29 19.62
CA SER A 362 -4.14 -8.05 20.43
C SER A 362 -5.57 -7.53 20.63
N PRO A 363 -6.44 -8.27 21.36
CA PRO A 363 -7.85 -7.90 21.54
C PRO A 363 -8.03 -6.59 22.31
N GLU A 364 -7.14 -6.29 23.27
CA GLU A 364 -7.20 -5.06 24.06
C GLU A 364 -6.95 -3.83 23.18
N VAL A 365 -5.86 -3.83 22.40
CA VAL A 365 -5.52 -2.77 21.43
C VAL A 365 -6.61 -2.67 20.36
N THR A 366 -7.12 -3.80 19.88
CA THR A 366 -8.24 -3.82 18.93
C THR A 366 -9.46 -3.09 19.49
N SER A 367 -9.86 -3.37 20.73
CA SER A 367 -11.05 -2.75 21.33
C SER A 367 -10.90 -1.26 21.64
N SER A 368 -9.66 -0.78 21.80
CA SER A 368 -9.37 0.65 22.00
C SER A 368 -9.29 1.43 20.70
N ARG A 369 -8.89 0.78 19.59
CA ARG A 369 -8.73 1.42 18.27
C ARG A 369 -9.91 1.24 17.33
N PHE A 370 -10.66 0.14 17.42
CA PHE A 370 -11.76 -0.16 16.53
C PHE A 370 -13.10 -0.15 17.27
N MET A 371 -14.02 0.70 16.84
CA MET A 371 -15.35 0.82 17.44
C MET A 371 -16.42 0.98 16.37
N GLN A 372 -17.36 0.02 16.31
CA GLN A 372 -18.50 0.06 15.39
C GLN A 372 -18.09 0.27 13.92
N GLY A 373 -17.02 -0.41 13.49
CA GLY A 373 -16.48 -0.33 12.12
C GLY A 373 -15.57 0.89 11.88
N TRP A 374 -15.47 1.82 12.82
CA TRP A 374 -14.52 2.92 12.75
C TRP A 374 -13.20 2.58 13.39
N PHE A 375 -12.12 3.01 12.74
CA PHE A 375 -10.75 2.99 13.22
C PHE A 375 -10.36 4.38 13.74
N CYS A 376 -9.90 4.43 14.99
CA CYS A 376 -9.27 5.59 15.58
C CYS A 376 -7.81 5.68 15.13
N THR A 377 -7.52 6.71 14.33
CA THR A 377 -6.18 6.91 13.77
C THR A 377 -5.21 7.52 14.78
N HIS A 378 -5.73 8.15 15.85
CA HIS A 378 -5.05 9.10 16.72
C HIS A 378 -4.45 10.35 16.04
N ASP A 379 -4.56 10.51 14.73
CA ASP A 379 -4.12 11.75 14.10
C ASP A 379 -5.10 12.87 14.49
N THR A 380 -4.58 14.02 14.89
CA THR A 380 -5.40 15.22 15.07
C THR A 380 -5.54 15.88 13.71
N ALA A 381 -6.77 16.13 13.27
CA ALA A 381 -7.05 16.66 11.95
C ALA A 381 -8.03 17.84 11.98
N GLN A 382 -7.95 18.63 10.92
CA GLN A 382 -8.96 19.61 10.55
C GLN A 382 -9.63 19.15 9.24
N ILE A 383 -10.97 19.19 9.18
CA ILE A 383 -11.73 18.90 7.97
C ILE A 383 -12.58 20.13 7.63
N ASP A 384 -12.43 20.65 6.41
CA ASP A 384 -13.21 21.79 5.94
C ASP A 384 -14.60 21.40 5.40
N ALA A 385 -15.37 22.41 4.96
CA ALA A 385 -16.73 22.21 4.45
C ALA A 385 -16.78 21.47 3.10
N GLU A 386 -15.66 21.37 2.39
CA GLU A 386 -15.53 20.62 1.14
C GLU A 386 -15.09 19.17 1.38
N GLY A 387 -14.66 18.86 2.60
CA GLY A 387 -14.23 17.54 3.06
C GLY A 387 -12.73 17.31 2.97
N PHE A 388 -11.93 18.35 2.67
CA PHE A 388 -10.47 18.23 2.64
C PHE A 388 -9.91 18.14 4.04
N VAL A 389 -9.00 17.20 4.24
CA VAL A 389 -8.40 16.86 5.52
C VAL A 389 -6.99 17.43 5.62
N ARG A 390 -6.69 18.14 6.70
CA ARG A 390 -5.34 18.56 7.08
C ARG A 390 -4.94 17.86 8.35
N ILE A 391 -3.81 17.17 8.35
CA ILE A 391 -3.25 16.56 9.57
C ILE A 391 -2.51 17.65 10.34
N VAL A 392 -2.99 17.95 11.55
CA VAL A 392 -2.42 18.96 12.45
C VAL A 392 -1.32 18.35 13.31
N GLU A 393 -1.54 17.14 13.80
CA GLU A 393 -0.57 16.38 14.57
C GLU A 393 -0.68 14.91 14.18
N ARG A 394 0.46 14.28 13.89
CA ARG A 394 0.52 12.86 13.59
C ARG A 394 0.94 12.11 14.83
N ASN A 395 0.11 11.16 15.25
CA ASN A 395 0.44 10.29 16.36
C ASN A 395 0.82 8.91 15.82
N ALA A 396 1.86 8.33 16.41
CA ALA A 396 2.30 6.99 16.08
C ALA A 396 1.15 5.98 16.31
N ALA A 397 1.16 4.93 15.48
CA ALA A 397 0.09 3.93 15.38
C ALA A 397 -0.20 3.25 16.71
#